data_AF-A0A415I3W0-F1
#
_entry.id   AF-A0A415I3W0-F1
#
_cell.length_a   1.000
_cell.length_b   1.000
_cell.length_c   1.000
_cell.angle_alpha   90.00
_cell.angle_beta   90.00
_cell.angle_gamma   90.00
#
_symmetry.space_group_name_H-M   'P 1'
#
loop_
_entity.id
_entity.type
_entity.pdbx_description
1 polymer ?
#
loop_
_entity_poly.entity_id
_entity_poly.type
_entity_poly.pdbx_seq_one_letter_code
_entity_poly.pdbx_strand_id
1 'polypeptide(L)' 'MHKEFLKFQLSKDKMNELKGGAVYACKCSNSTEIFVVAQDTVAGAVGEAMQWCGDNSVECVPGF' A
#
# COMPACT_ATOMS: atom_id res chain seq x y z
N MET A 1 2.73 8.48 -37.30
CA MET A 1 3.55 8.66 -36.10
C MET A 1 2.77 8.95 -34.81
N HIS A 2 1.52 9.45 -34.84
CA HIS A 2 0.76 9.75 -33.59
C HIS A 2 -0.11 8.61 -33.04
N LYS A 3 -0.44 7.58 -33.83
CA LYS A 3 -1.36 6.50 -33.41
C LYS A 3 -0.72 5.36 -32.63
N GLU A 4 0.61 5.25 -32.65
CA GLU A 4 1.34 4.17 -31.96
C GLU A 4 1.67 4.52 -30.50
N PHE A 5 1.82 5.81 -30.17
CA PHE A 5 2.05 6.26 -28.78
C PHE A 5 0.84 6.02 -27.86
N LEU A 6 -0.38 6.06 -28.40
CA LEU A 6 -1.61 5.81 -27.62
C LEU A 6 -1.72 4.36 -27.12
N LYS A 7 -1.01 3.40 -27.75
CA LYS A 7 -1.01 1.99 -27.29
C LYS A 7 -0.20 1.77 -26.01
N PHE A 8 0.68 2.71 -25.66
CA PHE A 8 1.49 2.66 -24.44
C PHE A 8 0.92 3.50 -23.30
N GLN A 9 -0.23 4.17 -23.51
CA GLN A 9 -0.92 4.86 -22.45
C GLN A 9 -1.76 3.86 -21.64
N LEU A 10 -1.23 3.49 -20.49
CA LEU A 10 -1.99 2.76 -19.47
C LEU A 10 -3.14 3.65 -18.99
N SER A 11 -4.32 3.06 -18.79
CA SER A 11 -5.40 3.77 -18.09
C SER A 11 -4.93 4.16 -16.69
N LYS A 12 -5.55 5.19 -16.11
CA LYS A 12 -5.27 5.60 -14.71
C LYS A 12 -5.38 4.41 -13.75
N ASP A 13 -6.35 3.54 -13.97
CA ASP A 13 -6.57 2.34 -13.17
C ASP A 13 -5.43 1.33 -13.35
N LYS A 14 -4.99 1.08 -14.58
CA LYS A 14 -3.81 0.23 -14.85
C LYS A 14 -2.52 0.84 -14.30
N MET A 15 -2.37 2.16 -14.30
CA MET A 15 -1.24 2.81 -13.64
C MET A 15 -1.29 2.67 -12.12
N ASN A 16 -2.48 2.69 -11.51
CA ASN A 16 -2.65 2.48 -10.07
C ASN A 16 -2.39 1.01 -9.69
N GLU A 17 -2.84 0.06 -10.50
CA GLU A 17 -2.52 -1.36 -10.36
C GLU A 17 -1.03 -1.65 -10.52
N LEU A 18 -0.34 -0.95 -11.44
CA LEU A 18 1.11 -1.10 -11.65
C LEU A 18 1.97 -0.37 -10.59
N LYS A 19 1.36 0.43 -9.71
CA LYS A 19 2.05 1.21 -8.67
C LYS A 19 2.17 0.51 -7.31
N GLY A 20 1.53 -0.63 -7.06
CA GLY A 20 1.54 -1.22 -5.72
C GLY A 20 0.69 -0.42 -4.71
N GLY A 21 -0.49 0.03 -5.14
CA GLY A 21 -0.91 1.43 -4.98
C GLY A 21 -1.87 1.81 -3.85
N ALA A 22 -2.03 1.01 -2.79
CA ALA A 22 -2.74 1.45 -1.59
C ALA A 22 -1.74 1.71 -0.46
N VAL A 23 -1.69 2.95 -0.03
CA VAL A 23 -0.94 3.34 1.17
C VAL A 23 -1.80 2.92 2.37
N TYR A 24 -1.20 2.37 3.42
CA TYR A 24 -1.85 2.06 4.69
C TYR A 24 -1.08 2.72 5.82
N ALA A 25 -1.80 3.35 6.75
CA ALA A 25 -1.26 3.82 8.01
C ALA A 25 -1.43 2.71 9.04
N CYS A 26 -0.32 2.25 9.62
CA CYS A 26 -0.28 1.17 10.59
C CYS A 26 0.27 1.66 11.93
N LYS A 27 -0.19 1.05 13.03
CA LYS A 27 0.40 1.22 14.37
C LYS A 27 0.56 -0.14 15.06
N CYS A 28 1.60 -0.25 15.88
CA CYS A 28 1.75 -1.35 16.83
C CYS A 28 0.99 -1.02 18.12
N SER A 29 0.36 -2.00 18.76
CA SER A 29 -0.39 -1.80 20.02
C SER A 29 0.45 -1.29 21.20
N ASN A 30 1.75 -1.55 21.19
CA ASN A 30 2.69 -1.08 22.20
C ASN A 30 3.30 0.31 21.89
N SER A 31 2.94 0.92 20.75
CA SER A 31 3.47 2.20 20.30
C SER A 31 2.34 3.19 20.00
N THR A 32 2.65 4.47 20.13
CA THR A 32 1.78 5.56 19.66
C THR A 32 2.21 6.11 18.31
N GLU A 33 3.33 5.62 17.78
CA GLU A 33 3.85 6.02 16.48
C GLU A 33 3.08 5.33 15.36
N ILE A 34 2.75 6.11 14.33
CA ILE A 34 2.11 5.64 13.11
C ILE A 34 3.17 5.57 12.02
N PHE A 35 3.21 4.47 11.30
CA PHE A 35 4.06 4.29 10.14
C PHE A 35 3.23 3.94 8.91
N VAL A 36 3.86 4.07 7.74
CA VAL A 36 3.18 3.96 6.45
C VAL A 36 3.73 2.78 5.68
N VAL A 37 2.82 1.93 5.18
CA VAL A 37 3.14 0.73 4.40
C VAL A 37 2.43 0.82 3.05
N ALA A 38 3.15 0.58 1.95
CA ALA A 38 2.57 0.58 0.61
C ALA A 38 2.36 -0.87 0.15
N GLN A 39 1.11 -1.27 -0.02
CA GLN A 39 0.72 -2.64 -0.38
C GLN A 39 -0.52 -2.63 -1.26
N ASP A 40 -0.76 -3.73 -1.98
CA ASP A 40 -1.97 -3.85 -2.81
C ASP A 40 -3.23 -4.12 -1.99
N THR A 41 -3.08 -4.69 -0.79
CA THR A 41 -4.19 -5.10 0.07
C THR A 41 -3.91 -4.81 1.54
N VAL A 42 -4.98 -4.61 2.32
CA VAL A 42 -4.88 -4.41 3.77
C VAL A 42 -4.26 -5.63 4.46
N ALA A 43 -4.52 -6.84 3.96
CA ALA A 43 -3.92 -8.07 4.50
C ALA A 43 -2.40 -8.09 4.28
N GLY A 44 -1.94 -7.63 3.11
CA GLY A 44 -0.50 -7.46 2.83
C GLY A 44 0.13 -6.42 3.76
N ALA A 45 -0.55 -5.27 3.95
CA ALA A 45 -0.07 -4.23 4.86
C ALA A 45 0.03 -4.71 6.30
N VAL A 46 -0.97 -5.45 6.81
CA VAL A 46 -0.94 -6.06 8.14
C VAL A 46 0.18 -7.09 8.26
N GLY A 47 0.38 -7.94 7.24
CA GLY A 47 1.44 -8.94 7.25
C GLY A 47 2.84 -8.32 7.33
N GLU A 48 3.10 -7.25 6.58
CA GLU A 48 4.37 -6.51 6.66
C GLU A 48 4.51 -5.76 7.98
N ALA A 49 3.45 -5.07 8.43
CA ALA A 49 3.45 -4.38 9.72
C ALA A 49 3.65 -5.32 10.91
N MET A 50 3.17 -6.57 10.85
CA MET A 50 3.45 -7.60 11.86
C MET A 50 4.94 -7.95 11.94
N GLN A 51 5.68 -7.93 10.83
CA GLN A 51 7.13 -8.14 10.84
C GLN A 51 7.86 -7.02 11.61
N TRP A 52 7.32 -5.80 11.60
CA TRP A 52 7.85 -4.68 12.39
C TRP A 52 7.41 -4.69 13.85
N CYS A 53 6.14 -5.01 14.11
CA CYS A 53 5.57 -4.97 15.47
C CYS A 53 5.91 -6.21 16.32
N GLY A 54 6.43 -7.28 15.72
CA GLY A 54 6.78 -8.52 16.42
C GLY A 54 5.55 -9.21 17.01
N ASP A 55 5.61 -9.59 18.29
CA ASP A 55 4.51 -10.27 19.00
C ASP A 55 3.34 -9.32 19.35
N ASN A 56 3.47 -8.02 19.07
CA ASN A 56 2.43 -7.04 19.37
C ASN A 56 1.35 -7.03 18.29
N SER A 57 0.10 -6.81 18.69
CA SER A 57 -0.99 -6.65 17.72
C SER A 57 -0.81 -5.39 16.86
N VAL A 58 -1.34 -5.45 15.64
CA VAL A 58 -1.21 -4.42 14.61
C VAL A 58 -2.58 -3.95 14.18
N GLU A 59 -2.73 -2.64 14.02
CA GLU A 59 -3.89 -2.04 13.37
C GLU A 59 -3.42 -1.25 12.15
N CYS A 60 -3.98 -1.54 10.97
CA CYS A 60 -3.72 -0.82 9.73
C CYS A 60 -5.03 -0.29 9.14
N VAL A 61 -5.00 0.94 8.64
CA VAL A 61 -6.12 1.59 7.96
C VAL A 61 -5.66 2.13 6.60
N PRO A 62 -6.54 2.21 5.58
CA PRO A 62 -6.20 2.85 4.32
C PRO A 62 -5.70 4.29 4.54
N GLY A 63 -4.55 4.59 3.95
CA GLY A 63 -3.95 5.90 3.83
C GLY A 63 -4.60 6.70 2.70
N PHE A 64 -4.59 8.02 2.87
CA PHE A 64 -5.30 9.03 2.09
C PHE A 64 -5.16 8.91 0.56
#